data_AF-A0A2V2DL21-F1
#
_entry.id   AF-A0A2V2DL21-F1
#
_cell.length_a   1.000
_cell.length_b   1.000
_cell.length_c   1.000
_cell.angle_alpha   90.00
_cell.angle_beta   90.00
_cell.angle_gamma   90.00
#
_symmetry.space_group_name_H-M   'P 1'
#
loop_
_entity.id
_entity.type
_entity.pdbx_description
1 polymer ?
#
loop_
_entity_poly.entity_id
_entity_poly.type
_entity_poly.pdbx_seq_one_letter_code
_entity_poly.pdbx_strand_id
1 'polypeptide(L)'
;MNVDYDLAGGFSDLAVLTADSNIAVAVLTDNGDGTAKLTAAAVAPGTTVAAVYRISNAAVVDYITIRSGLAQDGEVYTQMDGDALITIYEDRMVYYNSLLTGRNGASVAIAGMEVERESGLDCLRVTGTLLSGDSKTPNLNIFYANFYDAAGQLIDRQALYTRNPVSGNMLEMEWYIPEGCAVIVLE
;
A
#
# COMPACT_ATOMS: atom_id res chain seq x y z
N MET A 1 2.36 -13.27 -11.89
CA MET A 1 3.71 -13.77 -12.18
C MET A 1 3.62 -15.28 -12.40
N ASN A 2 4.35 -15.84 -13.37
CA ASN A 2 4.42 -17.30 -13.61
C ASN A 2 5.87 -17.73 -13.36
N VAL A 3 6.08 -18.77 -12.56
CA VAL A 3 7.39 -19.41 -12.34
C VAL A 3 7.19 -20.92 -12.55
N ASP A 4 8.05 -21.52 -13.38
CA ASP A 4 8.04 -22.97 -13.66
C ASP A 4 9.12 -23.67 -12.83
N TYR A 5 8.77 -24.75 -12.13
CA TYR A 5 9.69 -25.53 -11.31
C TYR A 5 9.96 -26.91 -11.92
N ASP A 6 11.22 -27.25 -12.17
CA ASP A 6 11.69 -28.59 -12.60
C ASP A 6 12.55 -29.22 -11.49
N LEU A 7 11.98 -30.18 -10.76
CA LEU A 7 12.64 -30.79 -9.59
C LEU A 7 12.48 -32.33 -9.58
N ALA A 8 13.53 -33.01 -9.12
CA ALA A 8 13.54 -34.45 -8.90
C ALA A 8 12.51 -34.84 -7.82
N GLY A 9 11.36 -35.35 -8.25
CA GLY A 9 10.17 -35.59 -7.40
C GLY A 9 8.86 -35.15 -8.07
N GLY A 10 8.95 -34.26 -9.07
CA GLY A 10 7.81 -33.71 -9.80
C GLY A 10 6.89 -32.84 -8.94
N PHE A 11 5.77 -32.39 -9.51
CA PHE A 11 4.74 -31.61 -8.80
C PHE A 11 4.30 -32.25 -7.48
N SER A 12 4.24 -33.58 -7.38
CA SER A 12 3.77 -34.28 -6.18
C SER A 12 4.67 -34.13 -4.95
N ASP A 13 5.92 -33.68 -5.11
CA ASP A 13 6.82 -33.37 -3.99
C ASP A 13 6.81 -31.88 -3.64
N LEU A 14 5.96 -31.05 -4.26
CA LEU A 14 5.88 -29.62 -4.00
C LEU A 14 4.63 -29.25 -3.20
N ALA A 15 4.79 -28.30 -2.29
CA ALA A 15 3.70 -27.64 -1.61
C ALA A 15 3.96 -26.13 -1.51
N VAL A 16 2.89 -25.36 -1.39
CA VAL A 16 2.95 -23.91 -1.16
C VAL A 16 2.28 -23.56 0.15
N LEU A 17 2.89 -22.64 0.90
CA LEU A 17 2.32 -22.05 2.11
C LEU A 17 2.36 -20.53 1.99
N THR A 18 1.25 -19.87 2.28
CA THR A 18 1.20 -18.41 2.44
C THR A 18 1.24 -18.08 3.93
N ALA A 19 2.13 -17.17 4.32
CA ALA A 19 2.35 -16.80 5.72
C ALA A 19 1.09 -16.20 6.37
N ASP A 20 0.37 -15.36 5.62
CA ASP A 20 -0.95 -14.84 5.99
C ASP A 20 -1.93 -15.04 4.83
N SER A 21 -2.84 -16.01 4.99
CA SER A 21 -3.85 -16.37 3.99
C SER A 21 -5.03 -15.41 3.95
N ASN A 22 -5.15 -14.48 4.89
CA ASN A 22 -6.14 -13.41 4.84
C ASN A 22 -5.73 -12.31 3.84
N ILE A 23 -4.43 -12.13 3.61
CA ILE A 23 -3.87 -11.12 2.69
C ILE A 23 -3.81 -11.67 1.25
N ALA A 24 -3.33 -12.91 1.08
CA ALA A 24 -3.26 -13.52 -0.24
C ALA A 24 -3.39 -15.05 -0.16
N VAL A 25 -3.76 -15.66 -1.29
CA VAL A 25 -3.75 -17.11 -1.45
C VAL A 25 -2.83 -17.44 -2.62
N ALA A 26 -1.94 -18.41 -2.40
CA ALA A 26 -1.07 -18.95 -3.42
C ALA A 26 -1.39 -20.42 -3.68
N VAL A 27 -1.37 -20.81 -4.95
CA VAL A 27 -1.68 -22.16 -5.42
C VAL A 27 -0.62 -22.60 -6.42
N LEU A 28 -0.17 -23.84 -6.29
CA LEU A 28 0.61 -24.52 -7.31
C LEU A 28 -0.33 -25.34 -8.20
N THR A 29 -0.19 -25.18 -9.50
CA THR A 29 -0.90 -25.96 -10.51
C THR A 29 0.09 -26.85 -11.26
N ASP A 30 -0.21 -28.13 -11.39
CA ASP A 30 0.56 -29.05 -12.22
C ASP A 30 0.35 -28.72 -13.70
N ASN A 31 1.44 -28.55 -14.46
CA ASN A 31 1.39 -28.32 -15.90
C ASN A 31 1.26 -29.64 -16.69
N GLY A 32 1.39 -30.80 -16.04
CA GLY A 32 1.24 -32.13 -16.65
C GLY A 32 2.46 -32.62 -17.43
N ASP A 33 3.56 -31.86 -17.40
CA ASP A 33 4.85 -32.17 -18.02
C ASP A 33 5.97 -32.34 -16.98
N GLY A 34 5.61 -32.45 -15.70
CA GLY A 34 6.54 -32.51 -14.58
C GLY A 34 6.92 -31.15 -14.01
N THR A 35 6.44 -30.06 -14.62
CA THR A 35 6.59 -28.70 -14.08
C THR A 35 5.35 -28.24 -13.31
N ALA A 36 5.55 -27.25 -12.44
CA ALA A 36 4.49 -26.63 -11.66
C ALA A 36 4.47 -25.12 -11.88
N LYS A 37 3.27 -24.54 -11.96
CA LYS A 37 3.05 -23.10 -12.02
C LYS A 37 2.54 -22.57 -10.69
N LEU A 38 3.26 -21.60 -10.11
CA LEU A 38 2.77 -20.82 -8.97
C LEU A 38 1.85 -19.69 -9.45
N THR A 39 0.64 -19.62 -8.90
CA THR A 39 -0.27 -18.48 -9.06
C THR A 39 -0.63 -17.95 -7.69
N ALA A 40 -0.54 -16.63 -7.49
CA ALA A 40 -0.99 -15.96 -6.29
C ALA A 40 -2.08 -14.96 -6.62
N ALA A 41 -3.09 -14.87 -5.76
CA ALA A 41 -4.14 -13.89 -5.82
C ALA A 41 -4.20 -13.16 -4.47
N ALA A 42 -4.22 -11.84 -4.51
CA ALA A 42 -4.52 -11.06 -3.34
C ALA A 42 -5.99 -11.24 -2.95
N VAL A 43 -6.24 -11.28 -1.64
CA VAL A 43 -7.56 -11.44 -1.03
C VAL A 43 -7.92 -10.22 -0.21
N ALA A 44 -6.92 -9.59 0.42
CA ALA A 44 -7.08 -8.36 1.16
C ALA A 44 -5.83 -7.48 0.99
N PRO A 45 -5.92 -6.20 1.35
CA PRO A 45 -4.80 -5.27 1.30
C PRO A 45 -3.76 -5.66 2.36
N GLY A 46 -2.48 -5.57 2.01
CA GLY A 46 -1.37 -5.93 2.88
C GLY A 46 -0.17 -6.48 2.10
N THR A 47 0.86 -6.85 2.85
CA THR A 47 2.01 -7.58 2.32
C THR A 47 2.12 -8.92 3.03
N THR A 48 2.31 -9.99 2.26
CA THR A 48 2.54 -11.34 2.77
C THR A 48 3.60 -12.05 1.93
N VAL A 49 3.99 -13.25 2.34
CA VAL A 49 4.96 -14.06 1.61
C VAL A 49 4.34 -15.43 1.34
N ALA A 50 4.51 -15.94 0.12
CA ALA A 50 4.24 -17.33 -0.20
C ALA A 50 5.56 -18.06 -0.44
N ALA A 51 5.73 -19.22 0.17
CA ALA A 51 6.90 -20.07 0.02
C ALA A 51 6.52 -21.39 -0.62
N VAL A 52 7.28 -21.81 -1.63
CA VAL A 52 7.21 -23.14 -2.23
C VAL A 52 8.28 -23.98 -1.56
N TYR A 53 7.91 -25.16 -1.08
CA TYR A 53 8.82 -26.07 -0.39
C TYR A 53 8.63 -27.51 -0.87
N ARG A 54 9.66 -28.33 -0.66
CA ARG A 54 9.56 -29.78 -0.91
C ARG A 54 8.94 -30.50 0.27
N ILE A 55 7.97 -31.38 0.02
CA ILE A 55 7.32 -32.17 1.05
C ILE A 55 8.30 -33.17 1.66
N SER A 56 9.14 -33.79 0.83
CA SER A 56 10.10 -34.83 1.22
C SER A 56 11.17 -34.38 2.22
N ASN A 57 11.52 -33.09 2.26
CA ASN A 57 12.59 -32.59 3.13
C ASN A 57 12.39 -31.17 3.69
N ALA A 58 11.19 -30.60 3.54
CA ALA A 58 10.80 -29.26 4.00
C ALA A 58 11.75 -28.11 3.59
N ALA A 59 12.55 -28.31 2.54
CA ALA A 59 13.43 -27.26 2.03
C ALA A 59 12.62 -26.23 1.22
N VAL A 60 12.77 -24.95 1.55
CA VAL A 60 12.24 -23.85 0.74
C VAL A 60 12.97 -23.82 -0.59
N VAL A 61 12.22 -23.97 -1.67
CA VAL A 61 12.71 -23.95 -3.05
C VAL A 61 12.64 -22.53 -3.61
N ASP A 62 11.59 -21.80 -3.25
CA ASP A 62 11.34 -20.45 -3.72
C ASP A 62 10.44 -19.69 -2.74
N TYR A 63 10.51 -18.36 -2.77
CA TYR A 63 9.58 -17.50 -2.06
C TYR A 63 9.26 -16.27 -2.90
N ILE A 64 8.01 -15.84 -2.83
CA ILE A 64 7.55 -14.60 -3.44
C ILE A 64 6.97 -13.69 -2.36
N THR A 65 7.34 -12.41 -2.40
CA THR A 65 6.65 -11.38 -1.64
C THR A 65 5.42 -10.95 -2.43
N ILE A 66 4.25 -11.10 -1.84
CA ILE A 66 2.99 -10.66 -2.41
C ILE A 66 2.63 -9.35 -1.72
N ARG A 67 2.61 -8.27 -2.50
CA ARG A 67 2.12 -6.98 -2.06
C ARG A 67 0.74 -6.76 -2.67
N SER A 68 -0.20 -6.27 -1.89
CA SER A 68 -1.54 -5.96 -2.38
C SER A 68 -2.11 -4.70 -1.74
N GLY A 69 -2.47 -3.73 -2.54
CA GLY A 69 -3.50 -2.72 -2.24
C GLY A 69 -4.77 -2.97 -3.06
N LEU A 70 -4.82 -4.10 -3.78
CA LEU A 70 -5.79 -4.55 -4.79
C LEU A 70 -5.67 -3.96 -6.21
N ALA A 71 -4.67 -3.12 -6.51
CA ALA A 71 -4.27 -2.83 -7.91
C ALA A 71 -3.32 -3.89 -8.50
N GLN A 72 -3.33 -4.03 -9.83
CA GLN A 72 -2.33 -4.82 -10.53
C GLN A 72 -0.95 -4.14 -10.47
N ASP A 73 0.10 -4.92 -10.69
CA ASP A 73 1.47 -4.40 -10.72
C ASP A 73 1.62 -3.26 -11.73
N GLY A 74 2.17 -2.13 -11.27
CA GLY A 74 2.30 -0.89 -12.05
C GLY A 74 1.01 -0.09 -12.25
N GLU A 75 -0.15 -0.57 -11.78
CA GLU A 75 -1.42 0.16 -11.88
C GLU A 75 -1.72 0.99 -10.61
N VAL A 76 -2.38 2.12 -10.84
CA VAL A 76 -2.95 2.98 -9.78
C VAL A 76 -4.34 3.41 -10.25
N TYR A 77 -5.35 3.27 -9.40
CA TYR A 77 -6.68 3.79 -9.69
C TYR A 77 -7.31 4.42 -8.46
N THR A 78 -8.31 5.27 -8.70
CA THR A 78 -9.05 5.96 -7.65
C THR A 78 -10.53 5.67 -7.81
N GLN A 79 -11.20 5.37 -6.70
CA GLN A 79 -12.63 5.11 -6.63
C GLN A 79 -13.26 5.88 -5.47
N MET A 80 -14.59 6.03 -5.51
CA MET A 80 -15.35 6.55 -4.37
C MET A 80 -15.77 5.40 -3.45
N ASP A 81 -15.70 5.63 -2.15
CA ASP A 81 -16.29 4.80 -1.11
C ASP A 81 -17.11 5.70 -0.17
N GLY A 82 -18.43 5.68 -0.38
CA GLY A 82 -19.33 6.67 0.23
C GLY A 82 -18.94 8.10 -0.19
N ASP A 83 -18.64 8.94 0.80
CA ASP A 83 -18.21 10.33 0.60
C ASP A 83 -16.68 10.49 0.52
N ALA A 84 -15.92 9.40 0.72
CA ALA A 84 -14.48 9.39 0.66
C ALA A 84 -13.97 8.90 -0.71
N LEU A 85 -12.73 9.27 -1.03
CA LEU A 85 -11.95 8.73 -2.14
C LEU A 85 -10.95 7.71 -1.59
N ILE A 86 -10.73 6.66 -2.38
CA ILE A 86 -9.67 5.68 -2.14
C ILE A 86 -8.79 5.65 -3.37
N THR A 87 -7.51 5.99 -3.22
CA THR A 87 -6.49 5.70 -4.22
C THR A 87 -5.80 4.40 -3.85
N ILE A 88 -5.84 3.46 -4.80
CA ILE A 88 -5.35 2.10 -4.65
C ILE A 88 -4.05 1.95 -5.43
N TYR A 89 -2.98 1.61 -4.72
CA TYR A 89 -1.68 1.24 -5.27
C TYR A 89 -1.50 -0.28 -5.23
N GLU A 90 -0.44 -0.78 -5.87
CA GLU A 90 -0.07 -2.20 -5.87
C GLU A 90 0.02 -2.79 -4.46
N ASP A 91 0.46 -2.02 -3.46
CA ASP A 91 0.82 -2.52 -2.14
C ASP A 91 0.11 -1.85 -0.95
N ARG A 92 -0.68 -0.80 -1.21
CA ARG A 92 -1.35 -0.02 -0.17
C ARG A 92 -2.55 0.76 -0.69
N MET A 93 -3.37 1.24 0.23
CA MET A 93 -4.49 2.14 -0.05
C MET A 93 -4.37 3.45 0.70
N VAL A 94 -4.82 4.53 0.07
CA VAL A 94 -4.92 5.86 0.68
C VAL A 94 -6.36 6.33 0.65
N TYR A 95 -6.95 6.51 1.83
CA TYR A 95 -8.29 7.04 2.05
C TYR A 95 -8.20 8.53 2.35
N TYR A 96 -9.00 9.33 1.66
CA TYR A 96 -8.99 10.79 1.77
C TYR A 96 -10.30 11.40 1.29
N ASN A 97 -10.56 12.65 1.66
CA ASN A 97 -11.60 13.46 1.05
C ASN A 97 -10.98 14.37 -0.01
N SER A 98 -11.75 14.76 -1.03
CA SER A 98 -11.30 15.75 -2.03
C SER A 98 -10.87 17.09 -1.38
N LEU A 99 -11.38 17.37 -0.19
CA LEU A 99 -10.94 18.45 0.69
C LEU A 99 -10.32 17.88 1.97
N LEU A 100 -9.02 18.08 2.14
CA LEU A 100 -8.30 17.76 3.37
C LEU A 100 -8.50 18.90 4.38
N THR A 101 -8.89 18.57 5.62
CA THR A 101 -9.20 19.58 6.64
C THR A 101 -8.29 19.39 7.84
N GLY A 102 -7.25 20.22 7.89
CA GLY A 102 -6.30 20.23 8.98
C GLY A 102 -6.99 20.48 10.33
N ARG A 103 -6.42 19.93 11.40
CA ARG A 103 -6.99 19.99 12.76
C ARG A 103 -7.25 21.40 13.27
N ASN A 104 -6.51 22.37 12.74
CA ASN A 104 -6.63 23.77 13.09
C ASN A 104 -7.62 24.55 12.20
N GLY A 105 -8.34 23.87 11.31
CA GLY A 105 -9.34 24.46 10.42
C GLY A 105 -8.78 24.94 9.08
N ALA A 106 -7.50 24.68 8.80
CA ALA A 106 -6.94 24.85 7.47
C ALA A 106 -7.59 23.86 6.49
N SER A 107 -7.76 24.25 5.23
CA SER A 107 -8.38 23.38 4.22
C SER A 107 -7.65 23.42 2.89
N VAL A 108 -7.42 22.24 2.32
CA VAL A 108 -6.68 22.04 1.06
C VAL A 108 -7.50 21.17 0.13
N ALA A 109 -7.79 21.69 -1.07
CA ALA A 109 -8.36 20.88 -2.14
C ALA A 109 -7.24 20.04 -2.77
N ILE A 110 -7.34 18.72 -2.68
CA ILE A 110 -6.35 17.80 -3.22
C ILE A 110 -6.41 17.82 -4.75
N ALA A 111 -5.25 18.03 -5.38
CA ALA A 111 -5.09 18.10 -6.83
C ALA A 111 -4.32 16.89 -7.38
N GLY A 112 -3.43 16.29 -6.59
CA GLY A 112 -2.66 15.12 -6.99
C GLY A 112 -2.11 14.38 -5.78
N MET A 113 -1.85 13.10 -5.97
CA MET A 113 -1.30 12.23 -4.93
C MET A 113 -0.49 11.11 -5.56
N GLU A 114 0.66 10.81 -4.96
CA GLU A 114 1.55 9.74 -5.40
C GLU A 114 2.36 9.18 -4.24
N VAL A 115 2.82 7.94 -4.42
CA VAL A 115 3.77 7.30 -3.51
C VAL A 115 5.14 7.32 -4.18
N GLU A 116 6.05 8.13 -3.65
CA GLU A 116 7.44 8.16 -4.06
C GLU A 116 8.18 6.98 -3.41
N ARG A 117 8.82 6.16 -4.23
CA ARG A 117 9.54 4.95 -3.81
C ARG A 117 11.04 5.20 -3.94
N GLU A 118 11.70 5.60 -2.86
CA GLU A 118 13.15 5.71 -2.81
C GLU A 118 13.78 4.46 -2.18
N SER A 119 15.07 4.21 -2.43
CA SER A 119 15.78 3.09 -1.81
C SER A 119 15.93 3.31 -0.29
N GLY A 120 14.93 2.90 0.48
CA GLY A 120 14.98 2.82 1.95
C GLY A 120 13.79 3.43 2.67
N LEU A 121 13.08 4.40 2.09
CA LEU A 121 11.90 5.02 2.67
C LEU A 121 10.90 5.39 1.56
N ASP A 122 9.68 4.88 1.67
CA ASP A 122 8.59 5.33 0.81
C ASP A 122 7.94 6.58 1.42
N CYS A 123 7.53 7.52 0.57
CA CYS A 123 6.85 8.75 0.97
C CYS A 123 5.51 8.88 0.27
N LEU A 124 4.47 9.29 1.02
CA LEU A 124 3.21 9.73 0.43
C LEU A 124 3.29 11.23 0.17
N ARG A 125 3.20 11.61 -1.10
CA ARG A 125 3.18 13.01 -1.53
C ARG A 125 1.79 13.40 -2.00
N VAL A 126 1.30 14.51 -1.46
CA VAL A 126 -0.01 15.08 -1.78
C VAL A 126 0.19 16.53 -2.18
N THR A 127 -0.32 16.88 -3.35
CA THR A 127 -0.36 18.27 -3.82
C THR A 127 -1.79 18.78 -3.77
N GLY A 128 -1.96 20.05 -3.43
CA GLY A 128 -3.28 20.66 -3.37
C GLY A 128 -3.26 22.17 -3.33
N THR A 129 -4.44 22.76 -3.47
CA THR A 129 -4.64 24.20 -3.37
C THR A 129 -5.17 24.54 -1.98
N LEU A 130 -4.42 25.35 -1.22
CA LEU A 130 -4.86 25.93 0.05
C LEU A 130 -6.04 26.87 -0.20
N LEU A 131 -7.19 26.51 0.36
CA LEU A 131 -8.42 27.29 0.28
C LEU A 131 -8.56 28.23 1.48
N SER A 132 -8.19 27.73 2.66
CA SER A 132 -8.16 28.52 3.89
C SER A 132 -7.02 28.06 4.78
N GLY A 133 -6.29 29.02 5.36
CA GLY A 133 -5.26 28.74 6.36
C GLY A 133 -5.83 28.70 7.76
N ASP A 134 -5.00 28.35 8.73
CA ASP A 134 -5.37 28.38 10.14
C ASP A 134 -5.74 29.79 10.62
N SER A 135 -6.91 29.90 11.23
CA SER A 135 -7.43 31.14 11.84
C SER A 135 -6.90 31.39 13.25
N LYS A 136 -6.44 30.35 13.96
CA LYS A 136 -5.94 30.40 15.34
C LYS A 136 -4.43 30.61 15.41
N THR A 137 -3.66 29.98 14.52
CA THR A 137 -2.22 30.25 14.35
C THR A 137 -1.93 30.69 12.92
N PRO A 138 -2.10 31.99 12.60
CA PRO A 138 -1.99 32.49 11.25
C PRO A 138 -0.66 32.08 10.59
N ASN A 139 -0.77 31.54 9.38
CA ASN A 139 0.33 31.04 8.54
C ASN A 139 0.93 29.68 8.92
N LEU A 140 0.35 28.93 9.86
CA LEU A 140 0.75 27.55 10.17
C LEU A 140 -0.44 26.60 10.00
N ASN A 141 -0.32 25.63 9.11
CA ASN A 141 -1.34 24.63 8.82
C ASN A 141 -0.86 23.26 9.31
N ILE A 142 -1.78 22.45 9.86
CA ILE A 142 -1.45 21.14 10.44
C ILE A 142 -2.34 20.07 9.84
N PHE A 143 -1.75 19.13 9.10
CA PHE A 143 -2.43 18.01 8.47
C PHE A 143 -1.90 16.69 9.02
N TYR A 144 -2.72 15.64 9.00
CA TYR A 144 -2.35 14.34 9.55
C TYR A 144 -2.45 13.24 8.52
N ALA A 145 -1.56 12.26 8.67
CA ALA A 145 -1.69 10.95 8.06
C ALA A 145 -1.67 9.89 9.17
N ASN A 146 -2.65 9.01 9.17
CA ASN A 146 -2.71 7.84 10.04
C ASN A 146 -2.35 6.60 9.21
N PHE A 147 -1.43 5.78 9.72
CA PHE A 147 -0.89 4.62 9.02
C PHE A 147 -1.31 3.35 9.74
N TYR A 148 -1.94 2.43 9.02
CA TYR A 148 -2.48 1.19 9.55
C TYR A 148 -1.84 -0.02 8.87
N ASP A 149 -1.65 -1.09 9.64
CA ASP A 149 -1.24 -2.38 9.11
C ASP A 149 -2.41 -3.08 8.39
N ALA A 150 -2.14 -4.25 7.81
CA ALA A 150 -3.15 -5.07 7.12
C ALA A 150 -4.25 -5.59 8.05
N ALA A 151 -3.99 -5.67 9.37
CA ALA A 151 -4.98 -6.07 10.37
C ALA A 151 -5.87 -4.90 10.82
N GLY A 152 -5.63 -3.69 10.31
CA GLY A 152 -6.34 -2.48 10.68
C GLY A 152 -5.85 -1.84 11.99
N GLN A 153 -4.68 -2.24 12.51
CA GLN A 153 -4.09 -1.61 13.69
C GLN A 153 -3.30 -0.36 13.29
N LEU A 154 -3.48 0.72 14.06
CA LEU A 154 -2.72 1.95 13.86
C LEU A 154 -1.25 1.71 14.22
N ILE A 155 -0.37 1.84 13.23
CA ILE A 155 1.09 1.75 13.37
C ILE A 155 1.64 3.09 13.86
N ASP A 156 1.25 4.18 13.18
CA ASP A 156 1.77 5.52 13.44
C ASP A 156 0.76 6.61 13.02
N ARG A 157 0.92 7.79 13.61
CA ARG A 157 0.21 9.00 13.24
C ARG A 157 1.19 10.15 13.13
N GLN A 158 1.34 10.69 11.92
CA GLN A 158 2.27 11.79 11.65
C GLN A 158 1.51 13.10 11.45
N ALA A 159 2.04 14.16 12.04
CA ALA A 159 1.58 15.53 11.84
C ALA A 159 2.54 16.25 10.91
N LEU A 160 2.01 16.82 9.82
CA LEU A 160 2.76 17.71 8.95
C LEU A 160 2.43 19.16 9.28
N TYR A 161 3.47 19.94 9.54
CA TYR A 161 3.38 21.37 9.80
C TYR A 161 3.86 22.13 8.57
N THR A 162 2.96 22.82 7.90
CA THR A 162 3.29 23.58 6.69
C THR A 162 2.89 25.04 6.82
N ARG A 163 3.66 25.94 6.21
CA ARG A 163 3.34 27.36 6.21
C ARG A 163 2.46 27.71 5.02
N ASN A 164 1.79 28.86 5.08
CA ASN A 164 1.13 29.40 3.90
C ASN A 164 2.16 29.58 2.77
N PRO A 165 1.82 29.19 1.52
CA PRO A 165 2.70 29.39 0.38
C PRO A 165 2.87 30.87 0.09
N VAL A 166 4.05 31.25 -0.40
CA VAL A 166 4.40 32.65 -0.70
C VAL A 166 3.63 33.17 -1.92
N SER A 167 3.31 32.29 -2.87
CA SER A 167 2.50 32.61 -4.06
C SER A 167 1.77 31.36 -4.56
N GLY A 168 0.67 31.56 -5.29
CA GLY A 168 -0.03 30.49 -6.01
C GLY A 168 -0.88 29.52 -5.18
N ASN A 169 -1.00 29.71 -3.86
CA ASN A 169 -1.80 28.88 -2.94
C ASN A 169 -1.53 27.36 -2.99
N MET A 170 -0.50 26.90 -3.71
CA MET A 170 -0.19 25.48 -3.84
C MET A 170 0.57 25.00 -2.61
N LEU A 171 0.17 23.85 -2.08
CA LEU A 171 0.88 23.13 -1.04
C LEU A 171 1.29 21.76 -1.54
N GLU A 172 2.51 21.38 -1.18
CA GLU A 172 3.05 20.04 -1.29
C GLU A 172 3.21 19.52 0.14
N MET A 173 2.63 18.35 0.38
CA MET A 173 2.53 17.73 1.69
C MET A 173 3.09 16.32 1.60
N GLU A 174 4.02 15.99 2.49
CA GLU A 174 4.75 14.74 2.45
C GLU A 174 4.74 14.08 3.82
N TRP A 175 4.49 12.76 3.83
CA TRP A 175 4.61 11.92 5.00
C TRP A 175 5.43 10.67 4.68
N TYR A 176 6.30 10.29 5.62
CA TYR A 176 7.03 9.03 5.50
C TYR A 176 6.11 7.87 5.80
N ILE A 177 6.10 6.87 4.92
CA ILE A 177 5.24 5.69 5.09
C ILE A 177 6.00 4.66 5.94
N PRO A 178 5.50 4.31 7.14
CA PRO A 178 6.14 3.30 7.98
C PRO A 178 6.16 1.92 7.33
N GLU A 179 7.17 1.12 7.65
CA GLU A 179 7.22 -0.29 7.24
C GLU A 179 5.99 -1.05 7.75
N GLY A 180 5.45 -1.94 6.92
CA GLY A 180 4.25 -2.73 7.24
C GLY A 180 2.92 -1.99 7.07
N CYS A 181 2.93 -0.72 6.66
CA CYS A 181 1.72 0.03 6.35
C CYS A 181 1.00 -0.53 5.10
N ALA A 182 -0.29 -0.83 5.26
CA ALA A 182 -1.18 -1.27 4.18
C ALA A 182 -2.26 -0.22 3.86
N VAL A 183 -2.66 0.59 4.85
CA VAL A 183 -3.72 1.58 4.70
C VAL A 183 -3.28 2.91 5.30
N ILE A 184 -3.46 3.99 4.55
CA ILE A 184 -3.20 5.35 4.96
C ILE A 184 -4.52 6.12 4.97
N VAL A 185 -4.78 6.87 6.03
CA VAL A 185 -5.96 7.76 6.13
C VAL A 185 -5.48 9.18 6.33
N LEU A 186 -5.80 10.05 5.37
CA LEU A 186 -5.49 11.47 5.42
C LEU A 186 -6.60 12.24 6.17
N GLU A 187 -6.19 13.06 7.15
CA GLU A 187 -7.05 13.93 7.96
C GLU A 187 -6.62 15.41 7.88
#